data_AF-A0A378JFF1-F1
#
_entry.id   AF-A0A378JFF1-F1
#
_cell.length_a   1.000
_cell.length_b   1.000
_cell.length_c   1.000
_cell.angle_alpha   90.00
_cell.angle_beta   90.00
_cell.angle_gamma   90.00
#
_symmetry.space_group_name_H-M   'P 1'
#
loop_
_entity.id
_entity.type
_entity.pdbx_description
1 polymer ?
#
loop_
_entity_poly.entity_id
_entity_poly.type
_entity_poly.pdbx_seq_one_letter_code
_entity_poly.pdbx_strand_id
1 'polypeptide(L)'
;MTVTELLSHFNGRESKAITLEIAHNIAQIKEICDSKFYDQSFYGNSALNRLMLLNEGIANLLTPEVIEYLFTNEPTEESNIFRNSSGMIALRDAIFHGFNDGLFVIKLMTNNEHQFGPEQYEAQKANYEKNTTRIIENIKIAAGVIEHIEDDNSNEMSLVDRFEHIVAIIDNIKQADKSDKLLYVPGYTPQSMRSQVKGGFMHLCSALEIEFDYEFNEVKNETLDSLCEKFLNSPKAMLDGTVIHLFYDRAHIEAALEQETVLTIGGIDYKYQDIFRAMVNKIAANSENYSMCAKEQFDLRFDLVARDLEKRKKEFEPDLFKIRSEAKYQFLVLLSEIETKAKTFKINGQSEAAEAASTLHAQLAAARSKYLNAQYVTQKNYTIFKESCGRAILEATPVLKQHRGWKDFFAKLILGIVTLGTVPTALAIKSKIETGSFSFQLFKTASQKQLDTLKEKVQELKPMPMS
;
A
#
# COMPACT_ATOMS: atom_id res chain seq x y z
N MET A 1 -23.12 16.45 7.62
CA MET A 1 -22.56 16.12 8.96
C MET A 1 -22.54 14.61 9.13
N THR A 2 -21.43 14.05 9.59
CA THR A 2 -21.26 12.63 9.89
C THR A 2 -21.74 12.27 11.31
N VAL A 3 -21.92 10.97 11.61
CA VAL A 3 -22.29 10.53 12.97
C VAL A 3 -21.20 10.84 13.99
N THR A 4 -19.92 10.74 13.62
CA THR A 4 -18.80 11.03 14.54
C THR A 4 -18.66 12.53 14.82
N GLU A 5 -18.95 13.38 13.83
CA GLU A 5 -19.11 14.82 14.05
C GLU A 5 -20.25 15.09 15.03
N LEU A 6 -21.41 14.46 14.85
CA LEU A 6 -22.55 14.59 15.74
C LEU A 6 -22.22 14.14 17.18
N LEU A 7 -21.53 13.01 17.34
CA LEU A 7 -21.05 12.53 18.65
C LEU A 7 -20.04 13.51 19.30
N SER A 8 -19.35 14.32 18.50
CA SER A 8 -18.45 15.34 19.02
C SER A 8 -19.19 16.56 19.60
N HIS A 9 -20.50 16.73 19.34
CA HIS A 9 -21.31 17.81 19.93
C HIS A 9 -21.52 17.68 21.45
N PHE A 10 -21.24 16.51 22.00
CA PHE A 10 -21.29 16.29 23.45
C PHE A 10 -20.03 16.79 24.16
N ASN A 11 -18.93 17.01 23.43
CA ASN A 11 -17.68 17.50 24.00
C ASN A 11 -17.89 18.87 24.65
N GLY A 12 -17.59 18.97 25.94
CA GLY A 12 -17.70 20.22 26.71
C GLY A 12 -19.11 20.53 27.23
N ARG A 13 -20.10 19.65 27.01
CA ARG A 13 -21.38 19.75 27.73
C ARG A 13 -21.21 19.38 29.20
N GLU A 14 -22.11 19.87 30.04
CA GLU A 14 -22.18 19.46 31.44
C GLU A 14 -22.48 17.96 31.55
N SER A 15 -21.83 17.28 32.49
CA SER A 15 -22.04 15.86 32.72
C SER A 15 -23.48 15.55 33.12
N LYS A 16 -24.07 14.55 32.47
CA LYS A 16 -25.40 14.07 32.78
C LYS A 16 -25.39 13.31 34.11
N ALA A 17 -26.37 13.57 34.97
CA ALA A 17 -26.56 12.78 36.18
C ALA A 17 -27.03 11.36 35.85
N ILE A 18 -26.45 10.36 36.50
CA ILE A 18 -26.87 8.96 36.35
C ILE A 18 -28.23 8.76 37.04
N THR A 19 -29.19 8.17 36.31
CA THR A 19 -30.48 7.71 36.85
C THR A 19 -30.44 6.19 37.00
N LEU A 20 -31.39 5.62 37.76
CA LEU A 20 -31.53 4.16 37.89
C LEU A 20 -31.75 3.47 36.53
N GLU A 21 -32.50 4.11 35.63
CA GLU A 21 -32.76 3.60 34.28
C GLU A 21 -31.50 3.64 33.41
N ILE A 22 -30.74 4.75 33.44
CA ILE A 22 -29.46 4.86 32.71
C ILE A 22 -28.49 3.78 33.19
N ALA A 23 -28.35 3.61 34.51
CA ALA A 23 -27.48 2.60 35.11
C ALA A 23 -27.90 1.18 34.70
N HIS A 24 -29.20 0.89 34.73
CA HIS A 24 -29.74 -0.41 34.32
C HIS A 24 -29.46 -0.71 32.85
N ASN A 25 -29.71 0.24 31.95
CA ASN A 25 -29.49 0.07 30.52
C ASN A 25 -28.00 -0.13 30.20
N ILE A 26 -27.10 0.64 30.83
CA ILE A 26 -25.65 0.47 30.66
C ILE A 26 -25.21 -0.92 31.11
N ALA A 27 -25.70 -1.39 32.27
CA ALA A 27 -25.37 -2.72 32.76
C ALA A 27 -25.83 -3.84 31.79
N GLN A 28 -27.02 -3.71 31.21
CA GLN A 28 -27.53 -4.66 30.23
C GLN A 28 -26.76 -4.60 28.90
N ILE A 29 -26.40 -3.41 28.42
CA ILE A 29 -25.55 -3.27 27.22
C ILE A 29 -24.20 -3.94 27.47
N LYS A 30 -23.59 -3.70 28.64
CA LYS A 30 -22.34 -4.33 29.04
C LYS A 30 -22.44 -5.86 29.04
N GLU A 31 -23.50 -6.43 29.63
CA GLU A 31 -23.74 -7.87 29.62
C GLU A 31 -23.84 -8.44 28.19
N ILE A 32 -24.55 -7.77 27.30
CA ILE A 32 -24.64 -8.17 25.89
C ILE A 32 -23.26 -8.11 25.21
N CYS A 33 -22.53 -7.01 25.40
CA CYS A 33 -21.20 -6.82 24.82
C CYS A 33 -20.18 -7.84 25.31
N ASP A 34 -20.14 -8.08 26.62
CA ASP A 34 -19.18 -8.99 27.25
C ASP A 34 -19.47 -10.46 26.89
N SER A 35 -20.73 -10.79 26.58
CA SER A 35 -21.13 -12.15 26.18
C SER A 35 -21.05 -12.41 24.67
N LYS A 36 -21.33 -11.41 23.82
CA LYS A 36 -21.44 -11.60 22.36
C LYS A 36 -20.36 -10.92 21.54
N PHE A 37 -19.79 -9.83 22.03
CA PHE A 37 -18.92 -8.95 21.24
C PHE A 37 -17.53 -8.82 21.87
N TYR A 38 -16.99 -9.89 22.44
CA TYR A 38 -15.73 -9.87 23.19
C TYR A 38 -14.53 -10.49 22.44
N ASP A 39 -14.77 -11.32 21.40
CA ASP A 39 -13.72 -12.08 20.72
C ASP A 39 -12.95 -11.24 19.68
N GLN A 40 -12.09 -10.37 20.19
CA GLN A 40 -11.28 -9.48 19.36
C GLN A 40 -10.22 -10.25 18.57
N SER A 41 -9.71 -11.36 19.09
CA SER A 41 -8.72 -12.19 18.37
C SER A 41 -9.26 -12.69 17.03
N PHE A 42 -10.55 -13.00 16.96
CA PHE A 42 -11.19 -13.47 15.74
C PHE A 42 -11.64 -12.31 14.83
N TYR A 43 -12.38 -11.35 15.39
CA TYR A 43 -13.08 -10.32 14.63
C TYR A 43 -12.26 -9.03 14.42
N GLY A 44 -11.33 -8.73 15.31
CA GLY A 44 -10.75 -7.40 15.46
C GLY A 44 -11.75 -6.38 16.05
N ASN A 45 -11.24 -5.24 16.53
CA ASN A 45 -12.08 -4.24 17.22
C ASN A 45 -13.14 -3.62 16.31
N SER A 46 -12.79 -3.25 15.08
CA SER A 46 -13.72 -2.55 14.19
C SER A 46 -14.94 -3.42 13.86
N ALA A 47 -14.76 -4.72 13.60
CA ALA A 47 -15.88 -5.63 13.33
C ALA A 47 -16.80 -5.82 14.53
N LEU A 48 -16.24 -6.03 15.73
CA LEU A 48 -17.03 -6.14 16.96
C LEU A 48 -17.87 -4.88 17.21
N ASN A 49 -17.27 -3.70 17.00
CA ASN A 49 -17.96 -2.44 17.19
C ASN A 49 -19.11 -2.26 16.19
N ARG A 50 -18.96 -2.70 14.93
CA ARG A 50 -20.07 -2.68 13.95
C ARG A 50 -21.17 -3.69 14.28
N LEU A 51 -20.80 -4.91 14.66
CA LEU A 51 -21.77 -5.94 15.09
C LEU A 51 -22.61 -5.48 16.29
N MET A 52 -21.98 -4.75 17.22
CA MET A 52 -22.67 -4.10 18.34
C MET A 52 -23.75 -3.11 17.84
N LEU A 53 -23.44 -2.27 16.85
CA LEU A 53 -24.36 -1.29 16.27
C LEU A 53 -25.48 -1.89 15.40
N LEU A 54 -25.35 -3.16 15.01
CA LEU A 54 -26.37 -3.93 14.31
C LEU A 54 -27.31 -4.68 15.27
N ASN A 55 -27.03 -4.68 16.58
CA ASN A 55 -27.76 -5.50 17.54
C ASN A 55 -29.05 -4.82 18.04
N GLU A 56 -30.18 -5.54 17.94
CA GLU A 56 -31.49 -5.04 18.38
C GLU A 56 -31.56 -4.74 19.88
N GLY A 57 -30.98 -5.62 20.72
CA GLY A 57 -30.96 -5.42 22.17
C GLY A 57 -30.23 -4.14 22.55
N ILE A 58 -29.08 -3.89 21.93
CA ILE A 58 -28.30 -2.66 22.15
C ILE A 58 -29.05 -1.43 21.63
N ALA A 59 -29.65 -1.50 20.44
CA ALA A 59 -30.43 -0.39 19.89
C ALA A 59 -31.65 -0.02 20.75
N ASN A 60 -32.26 -0.99 21.44
CA ASN A 60 -33.35 -0.76 22.39
C ASN A 60 -32.87 -0.04 23.66
N LEU A 61 -31.66 -0.33 24.12
CA LEU A 61 -31.11 0.16 25.40
C LEU A 61 -30.35 1.48 25.26
N LEU A 62 -29.80 1.79 24.08
CA LEU A 62 -29.16 3.07 23.78
C LEU A 62 -30.20 4.17 23.56
N THR A 63 -30.92 4.55 24.62
CA THR A 63 -31.85 5.70 24.60
C THR A 63 -31.08 7.02 24.49
N PRO A 64 -31.74 8.13 24.12
CA PRO A 64 -31.09 9.44 24.08
C PRO A 64 -30.39 9.82 25.40
N GLU A 65 -30.99 9.51 26.54
CA GLU A 65 -30.43 9.81 27.87
C GLU A 65 -29.19 8.97 28.18
N VAL A 66 -29.18 7.70 27.76
CA VAL A 66 -28.01 6.82 27.90
C VAL A 66 -26.86 7.33 27.03
N ILE A 67 -27.15 7.72 25.78
CA ILE A 67 -26.14 8.27 24.86
C ILE A 67 -25.57 9.58 25.44
N GLU A 68 -26.43 10.51 25.86
CA GLU A 68 -26.00 11.77 26.46
C GLU A 68 -25.11 11.52 27.69
N TYR A 69 -25.49 10.57 28.56
CA TYR A 69 -24.65 10.18 29.70
C TYR A 69 -23.28 9.62 29.27
N LEU A 70 -23.26 8.65 28.35
CA LEU A 70 -22.03 8.02 27.89
C LEU A 70 -21.04 9.02 27.27
N PHE A 71 -21.54 10.06 26.59
CA PHE A 71 -20.71 11.03 25.87
C PHE A 71 -20.43 12.35 26.63
N THR A 72 -21.07 12.59 27.78
CA THR A 72 -20.81 13.78 28.63
C THR A 72 -20.12 13.47 29.96
N ASN A 73 -19.97 12.19 30.29
CA ASN A 73 -19.33 11.72 31.52
C ASN A 73 -18.04 10.95 31.20
N GLU A 74 -17.11 10.94 32.16
CA GLU A 74 -15.94 10.07 32.06
C GLU A 74 -16.31 8.59 32.19
N PRO A 75 -15.60 7.67 31.50
CA PRO A 75 -15.87 6.26 31.59
C PRO A 75 -15.65 5.73 33.00
N THR A 76 -16.60 4.92 33.44
CA THR A 76 -16.59 4.16 34.69
C THR A 76 -16.37 2.68 34.41
N GLU A 77 -16.10 1.87 35.44
CA GLU A 77 -15.96 0.42 35.31
C GLU A 77 -17.25 -0.22 34.75
N GLU A 78 -18.41 0.29 35.17
CA GLU A 78 -19.73 -0.15 34.74
C GLU A 78 -20.01 0.16 33.27
N SER A 79 -19.41 1.23 32.73
CA SER A 79 -19.53 1.60 31.31
C SER A 79 -18.41 1.04 30.43
N ASN A 80 -17.49 0.26 30.99
CA ASN A 80 -16.44 -0.40 30.23
C ASN A 80 -16.88 -1.82 29.83
N ILE A 81 -16.60 -2.21 28.59
CA ILE A 81 -16.89 -3.54 28.04
C ILE A 81 -15.59 -4.31 27.80
N PHE A 82 -15.67 -5.63 27.87
CA PHE A 82 -14.53 -6.54 27.76
C PHE A 82 -14.22 -6.92 26.32
N ARG A 83 -12.91 -7.07 26.03
CA ARG A 83 -12.32 -7.60 24.81
C ARG A 83 -11.22 -8.58 25.20
N ASN A 84 -11.25 -9.80 24.66
CA ASN A 84 -10.38 -10.89 25.11
C ASN A 84 -8.88 -10.63 24.93
N SER A 85 -8.48 -9.74 24.02
CA SER A 85 -7.07 -9.49 23.70
C SER A 85 -6.58 -8.11 24.16
N SER A 86 -7.43 -7.09 24.16
CA SER A 86 -7.07 -5.72 24.57
C SER A 86 -7.58 -5.31 25.95
N GLY A 87 -8.29 -6.19 26.68
CA GLY A 87 -8.84 -5.88 28.00
C GLY A 87 -10.12 -5.06 27.91
N MET A 88 -10.20 -3.97 28.68
CA MET A 88 -11.42 -3.16 28.77
C MET A 88 -11.39 -1.98 27.77
N ILE A 89 -12.52 -1.68 27.14
CA ILE A 89 -12.74 -0.48 26.33
C ILE A 89 -13.99 0.25 26.83
N ALA A 90 -14.00 1.58 26.83
CA ALA A 90 -15.20 2.34 27.16
C ALA A 90 -16.29 2.11 26.11
N LEU A 91 -17.54 1.93 26.56
CA LEU A 91 -18.68 1.73 25.67
C LEU A 91 -18.86 2.91 24.69
N ARG A 92 -18.63 4.15 25.15
CA ARG A 92 -18.67 5.34 24.29
C ARG A 92 -17.66 5.26 23.15
N ASP A 93 -16.45 4.75 23.42
CA ASP A 93 -15.39 4.63 22.42
C ASP A 93 -15.71 3.50 21.43
N ALA A 94 -16.30 2.40 21.91
CA ALA A 94 -16.78 1.33 21.02
C ALA A 94 -17.87 1.83 20.06
N ILE A 95 -18.80 2.66 20.54
CA ILE A 95 -19.84 3.30 19.70
C ILE A 95 -19.19 4.24 18.69
N PHE A 96 -18.34 5.16 19.17
CA PHE A 96 -17.66 6.14 18.33
C PHE A 96 -16.84 5.47 17.22
N HIS A 97 -16.02 4.48 17.57
CA HIS A 97 -15.20 3.75 16.61
C HIS A 97 -16.02 2.83 15.70
N GLY A 98 -17.20 2.37 16.12
CA GLY A 98 -18.11 1.61 15.25
C GLY A 98 -18.66 2.45 14.10
N PHE A 99 -18.87 3.76 14.32
CA PHE A 99 -19.28 4.70 13.28
C PHE A 99 -18.13 5.31 12.48
N ASN A 100 -16.89 5.16 12.94
CA ASN A 100 -15.72 5.83 12.35
C ASN A 100 -15.40 5.40 10.91
N ASP A 101 -15.76 4.17 10.53
CA ASP A 101 -15.56 3.68 9.16
C ASP A 101 -16.70 4.13 8.21
N GLY A 102 -17.76 4.74 8.73
CA GLY A 102 -18.91 5.21 7.95
C GLY A 102 -20.09 4.22 7.91
N LEU A 103 -21.26 4.76 7.61
CA LEU A 103 -22.53 4.04 7.68
C LEU A 103 -22.67 2.92 6.65
N PHE A 104 -22.16 3.13 5.44
CA PHE A 104 -22.11 2.11 4.39
C PHE A 104 -21.30 0.87 4.81
N VAL A 105 -20.23 1.06 5.57
CA VAL A 105 -19.42 -0.05 6.09
C VAL A 105 -20.21 -0.88 7.10
N ILE A 106 -20.95 -0.23 8.01
CA ILE A 106 -21.85 -0.95 8.94
C ILE A 106 -22.90 -1.74 8.17
N LYS A 107 -23.49 -1.13 7.13
CA LYS A 107 -24.57 -1.74 6.34
C LYS A 107 -24.12 -2.92 5.47
N LEU A 108 -22.92 -2.84 4.89
CA LEU A 108 -22.53 -3.73 3.78
C LEU A 108 -21.25 -4.55 4.05
N MET A 109 -20.41 -4.17 5.02
CA MET A 109 -19.14 -4.88 5.23
C MET A 109 -19.35 -6.17 6.01
N THR A 110 -18.94 -7.29 5.42
CA THR A 110 -18.83 -8.59 6.09
C THR A 110 -17.92 -8.49 7.32
N ASN A 111 -18.23 -9.20 8.42
CA ASN A 111 -17.48 -9.10 9.68
C ASN A 111 -16.57 -10.33 9.90
N ASN A 112 -15.92 -10.82 8.84
CA ASN A 112 -14.94 -11.92 8.88
C ASN A 112 -15.47 -13.26 9.44
N GLU A 113 -16.78 -13.46 9.52
CA GLU A 113 -17.35 -14.76 9.88
C GLU A 113 -16.97 -15.81 8.83
N HIS A 114 -16.48 -16.97 9.28
CA HIS A 114 -16.19 -18.10 8.37
C HIS A 114 -17.40 -18.55 7.54
N GLN A 115 -18.62 -18.30 8.04
CA GLN A 115 -19.87 -18.66 7.39
C GLN A 115 -20.70 -17.43 7.03
N PHE A 116 -20.04 -16.32 6.64
CA PHE A 116 -20.75 -15.21 6.04
C PHE A 116 -21.23 -15.59 4.63
N GLY A 117 -22.45 -15.22 4.29
CA GLY A 117 -23.08 -15.60 3.03
C GLY A 117 -24.25 -14.68 2.70
N PRO A 118 -24.99 -14.96 1.61
CA PRO A 118 -26.06 -14.09 1.13
C PRO A 118 -27.16 -13.82 2.17
N GLU A 119 -27.51 -14.80 3.00
CA GLU A 119 -28.52 -14.63 4.05
C GLU A 119 -28.05 -13.69 5.16
N GLN A 120 -26.80 -13.85 5.62
CA GLN A 120 -26.18 -12.99 6.63
C GLN A 120 -26.02 -11.56 6.11
N TYR A 121 -25.69 -11.42 4.82
CA TYR A 121 -25.59 -10.13 4.16
C TYR A 121 -26.93 -9.36 4.15
N GLU A 122 -28.01 -10.01 3.75
CA GLU A 122 -29.34 -9.39 3.76
C GLU A 122 -29.85 -9.15 5.19
N ALA A 123 -29.54 -10.05 6.13
CA ALA A 123 -29.85 -9.86 7.55
C ALA A 123 -29.11 -8.65 8.14
N GLN A 124 -27.84 -8.44 7.76
CA GLN A 124 -27.07 -7.27 8.15
C GLN A 124 -27.69 -5.98 7.62
N LYS A 125 -28.10 -5.94 6.34
CA LYS A 125 -28.80 -4.80 5.76
C LYS A 125 -30.11 -4.52 6.50
N ALA A 126 -30.91 -5.55 6.79
CA ALA A 126 -32.14 -5.39 7.56
C ALA A 126 -31.89 -4.89 9.00
N ASN A 127 -30.86 -5.41 9.66
CA ASN A 127 -30.46 -4.98 10.99
C ASN A 127 -29.93 -3.53 10.99
N TYR A 128 -29.23 -3.11 9.94
CA TYR A 128 -28.83 -1.72 9.77
C TYR A 128 -30.06 -0.81 9.69
N GLU A 129 -31.00 -1.12 8.79
CA GLU A 129 -32.21 -0.31 8.56
C GLU A 129 -33.10 -0.22 9.80
N LYS A 130 -33.09 -1.23 10.66
CA LYS A 130 -33.92 -1.29 11.88
C LYS A 130 -33.19 -0.74 13.12
N ASN A 131 -31.96 -1.19 13.35
CA ASN A 131 -31.27 -1.03 14.64
C ASN A 131 -30.29 0.15 14.58
N THR A 132 -29.43 0.20 13.56
CA THR A 132 -28.41 1.25 13.44
C THR A 132 -29.05 2.62 13.19
N THR A 133 -30.04 2.70 12.31
CA THR A 133 -30.81 3.94 12.06
C THR A 133 -31.49 4.47 13.33
N ARG A 134 -32.03 3.59 14.18
CA ARG A 134 -32.61 3.96 15.47
C ARG A 134 -31.57 4.50 16.45
N ILE A 135 -30.40 3.88 16.52
CA ILE A 135 -29.29 4.40 17.34
C ILE A 135 -28.92 5.80 16.86
N ILE A 136 -28.80 6.01 15.55
CA ILE A 136 -28.50 7.31 14.96
C ILE A 136 -29.56 8.36 15.33
N GLU A 137 -30.84 8.01 15.26
CA GLU A 137 -31.92 8.91 15.65
C GLU A 137 -31.86 9.26 17.14
N ASN A 138 -31.56 8.29 18.01
CA ASN A 138 -31.37 8.56 19.43
C ASN A 138 -30.16 9.47 19.69
N ILE A 139 -29.08 9.35 18.90
CA ILE A 139 -27.93 10.25 18.96
C ILE A 139 -28.36 11.68 18.57
N LYS A 140 -29.14 11.85 17.50
CA LYS A 140 -29.67 13.16 17.09
C LYS A 140 -30.51 13.83 18.17
N ILE A 141 -31.42 13.07 18.77
CA ILE A 141 -32.29 13.54 19.86
C ILE A 141 -31.43 13.97 21.05
N ALA A 142 -30.46 13.15 21.46
CA ALA A 142 -29.54 13.46 22.56
C ALA A 142 -28.69 14.70 22.28
N ALA A 143 -28.24 14.86 21.03
CA ALA A 143 -27.46 16.01 20.60
C ALA A 143 -28.31 17.27 20.42
N GLY A 144 -29.64 17.16 20.34
CA GLY A 144 -30.53 18.27 20.02
C GLY A 144 -30.34 18.79 18.58
N VAL A 145 -29.94 17.92 17.65
CA VAL A 145 -29.66 18.25 16.25
C VAL A 145 -30.75 17.67 15.35
N ILE A 146 -31.37 18.50 14.52
CA ILE A 146 -32.44 18.10 13.58
C ILE A 146 -31.86 17.86 12.17
N GLU A 147 -30.58 18.18 11.95
CA GLU A 147 -29.94 18.10 10.65
C GLU A 147 -29.94 16.68 10.07
N HIS A 148 -29.98 16.61 8.74
CA HIS A 148 -29.81 15.38 8.02
C HIS A 148 -28.36 14.90 8.20
N ILE A 149 -28.19 13.66 8.64
CA ILE A 149 -26.87 13.04 8.68
C ILE A 149 -26.60 12.55 7.26
N GLU A 150 -25.50 13.03 6.71
CA GLU A 150 -25.04 12.57 5.41
C GLU A 150 -24.40 11.21 5.64
N ASP A 151 -24.82 10.22 4.84
CA ASP A 151 -23.92 9.13 4.57
C ASP A 151 -22.67 9.74 3.92
N ASP A 152 -21.49 9.40 4.43
CA ASP A 152 -20.18 9.96 4.08
C ASP A 152 -19.77 9.63 2.61
N ASN A 153 -20.72 9.41 1.71
CA ASN A 153 -20.58 8.80 0.40
C ASN A 153 -20.54 9.84 -0.75
N SER A 154 -20.12 11.07 -0.48
CA SER A 154 -20.16 12.16 -1.46
C SER A 154 -18.96 12.22 -2.41
N ASN A 155 -18.15 11.16 -2.54
CA ASN A 155 -17.22 11.10 -3.66
C ASN A 155 -17.99 10.62 -4.91
N GLU A 156 -18.45 11.59 -5.71
CA GLU A 156 -19.12 11.42 -7.03
C GLU A 156 -18.31 10.60 -8.07
N MET A 157 -17.18 10.04 -7.69
CA MET A 157 -16.30 9.28 -8.56
C MET A 157 -16.94 7.93 -8.92
N SER A 158 -17.06 7.66 -10.21
CA SER A 158 -17.54 6.36 -10.71
C SER A 158 -16.62 5.22 -10.25
N LEU A 159 -17.13 3.98 -10.21
CA LEU A 159 -16.33 2.81 -9.82
C LEU A 159 -15.05 2.65 -10.67
N VAL A 160 -15.15 2.92 -11.97
CA VAL A 160 -14.00 2.86 -12.90
C VAL A 160 -12.97 3.94 -12.58
N ASP A 161 -13.42 5.19 -12.44
CA ASP A 161 -12.52 6.30 -12.14
C ASP A 161 -11.85 6.10 -10.78
N ARG A 162 -12.59 5.55 -9.81
CA ARG A 162 -12.06 5.23 -8.48
C ARG A 162 -11.00 4.15 -8.54
N PHE A 163 -11.26 3.08 -9.29
CA PHE A 163 -10.30 2.01 -9.49
C PHE A 163 -9.01 2.52 -10.16
N GLU A 164 -9.13 3.30 -11.24
CA GLU A 164 -7.95 3.83 -11.93
C GLU A 164 -7.20 4.89 -11.08
N HIS A 165 -7.92 5.64 -10.24
CA HIS A 165 -7.30 6.55 -9.27
C HIS A 165 -6.46 5.78 -8.24
N ILE A 166 -6.99 4.70 -7.68
CA ILE A 166 -6.26 3.81 -6.75
C ILE A 166 -5.01 3.24 -7.41
N VAL A 167 -5.16 2.70 -8.62
CA VAL A 167 -4.06 2.18 -9.43
C VAL A 167 -2.98 3.24 -9.62
N ALA A 168 -3.36 4.45 -10.02
CA ALA A 168 -2.41 5.53 -10.27
C ALA A 168 -1.66 5.94 -8.99
N ILE A 169 -2.33 5.95 -7.83
CA ILE A 169 -1.67 6.18 -6.55
C ILE A 169 -0.68 5.07 -6.25
N ILE A 170 -1.09 3.80 -6.33
CA ILE A 170 -0.22 2.64 -6.04
C ILE A 170 1.01 2.62 -6.96
N ASP A 171 0.85 2.91 -8.25
CA ASP A 171 1.98 3.00 -9.18
C ASP A 171 2.95 4.13 -8.81
N ASN A 172 2.45 5.29 -8.38
CA ASN A 172 3.30 6.37 -7.87
C ASN A 172 4.06 5.94 -6.60
N ILE A 173 3.41 5.22 -5.69
CA ILE A 173 4.03 4.67 -4.47
C ILE A 173 5.15 3.68 -4.83
N LYS A 174 4.92 2.79 -5.80
CA LYS A 174 5.91 1.84 -6.31
C LYS A 174 7.12 2.55 -6.90
N GLN A 175 6.88 3.56 -7.73
CA GLN A 175 7.94 4.38 -8.32
C GLN A 175 8.73 5.18 -7.26
N ALA A 176 8.07 5.58 -6.18
CA ALA A 176 8.69 6.24 -5.02
C ALA A 176 9.46 5.28 -4.10
N ASP A 177 9.48 3.98 -4.40
CA ASP A 177 10.12 2.93 -3.57
C ASP A 177 9.51 2.83 -2.16
N LYS A 178 8.18 3.01 -2.07
CA LYS A 178 7.43 3.00 -0.80
C LYS A 178 6.47 1.80 -0.68
N SER A 179 6.59 0.79 -1.54
CA SER A 179 5.75 -0.43 -1.50
C SER A 179 5.71 -1.10 -0.13
N ASP A 180 6.85 -1.24 0.54
CA ASP A 180 6.90 -1.89 1.87
C ASP A 180 6.17 -1.06 2.94
N LYS A 181 6.12 0.26 2.77
CA LYS A 181 5.37 1.15 3.65
C LYS A 181 3.88 1.09 3.37
N LEU A 182 3.48 0.99 2.10
CA LEU A 182 2.09 0.76 1.71
C LEU A 182 1.55 -0.51 2.36
N LEU A 183 2.29 -1.62 2.24
CA LEU A 183 1.91 -2.95 2.72
C LEU A 183 2.25 -3.21 4.19
N TYR A 184 2.54 -2.16 4.96
CA TYR A 184 2.83 -2.32 6.38
C TYR A 184 1.55 -2.65 7.17
N VAL A 185 1.51 -3.86 7.72
CA VAL A 185 0.48 -4.31 8.66
C VAL A 185 1.20 -4.88 9.89
N PRO A 186 0.92 -4.41 11.12
CA PRO A 186 1.56 -4.95 12.32
C PRO A 186 1.43 -6.48 12.41
N GLY A 187 2.56 -7.16 12.62
CA GLY A 187 2.62 -8.62 12.69
C GLY A 187 2.85 -9.32 11.34
N TYR A 188 2.80 -8.60 10.21
CA TYR A 188 3.00 -9.16 8.88
C TYR A 188 4.12 -8.44 8.12
N THR A 189 4.85 -9.19 7.29
CA THR A 189 5.80 -8.61 6.34
C THR A 189 5.09 -8.28 5.03
N PRO A 190 5.59 -7.31 4.23
CA PRO A 190 5.05 -7.05 2.89
C PRO A 190 5.00 -8.30 2.01
N GLN A 191 6.01 -9.18 2.11
CA GLN A 191 6.03 -10.44 1.37
C GLN A 191 4.95 -11.42 1.85
N SER A 192 4.66 -11.46 3.15
CA SER A 192 3.55 -12.24 3.70
C SER A 192 2.21 -11.76 3.14
N MET A 193 1.99 -10.43 3.10
CA MET A 193 0.77 -9.85 2.52
C MET A 193 0.59 -10.26 1.06
N ARG A 194 1.64 -10.13 0.24
CA ARG A 194 1.60 -10.57 -1.18
C ARG A 194 1.29 -12.06 -1.31
N SER A 195 1.89 -12.91 -0.46
CA SER A 195 1.64 -14.35 -0.48
C SER A 195 0.20 -14.70 -0.07
N GLN A 196 -0.39 -13.96 0.87
CA GLN A 196 -1.77 -14.18 1.29
C GLN A 196 -2.76 -13.86 0.17
N VAL A 197 -2.48 -12.87 -0.68
CA VAL A 197 -3.28 -12.60 -1.90
C VAL A 197 -3.37 -13.81 -2.81
N LYS A 198 -2.26 -14.53 -3.02
CA LYS A 198 -2.26 -15.77 -3.80
C LYS A 198 -3.15 -16.84 -3.15
N GLY A 199 -3.08 -16.99 -1.83
CA GLY A 199 -3.98 -17.87 -1.08
C GLY A 199 -5.45 -17.48 -1.23
N GLY A 200 -5.78 -16.19 -1.09
CA GLY A 200 -7.12 -15.67 -1.29
C GLY A 200 -7.65 -15.91 -2.71
N PHE A 201 -6.80 -15.78 -3.73
CA PHE A 201 -7.16 -16.10 -5.12
C PHE A 201 -7.40 -17.59 -5.36
N MET A 202 -6.61 -18.47 -4.75
CA MET A 202 -6.87 -19.90 -4.77
C MET A 202 -8.21 -20.24 -4.11
N HIS A 203 -8.53 -19.62 -2.97
CA HIS A 203 -9.83 -19.80 -2.31
C HIS A 203 -10.99 -19.29 -3.15
N LEU A 204 -10.82 -18.16 -3.84
CA LEU A 204 -11.77 -17.67 -4.83
C LEU A 204 -12.03 -18.71 -5.93
N CYS A 205 -10.97 -19.24 -6.56
CA CYS A 205 -11.11 -20.28 -7.58
C CYS A 205 -11.85 -21.50 -7.03
N SER A 206 -11.51 -21.95 -5.82
CA SER A 206 -12.20 -23.07 -5.16
C SER A 206 -13.69 -22.77 -4.91
N ALA A 207 -14.04 -21.56 -4.48
CA ALA A 207 -15.43 -21.15 -4.23
C ALA A 207 -16.26 -21.07 -5.52
N LEU A 208 -15.60 -20.93 -6.67
CA LEU A 208 -16.21 -20.93 -8.00
C LEU A 208 -16.12 -22.29 -8.71
N GLU A 209 -15.60 -23.31 -8.03
CA GLU A 209 -15.36 -24.65 -8.60
C GLU A 209 -14.43 -24.61 -9.83
N ILE A 210 -13.43 -23.75 -9.79
CA ILE A 210 -12.41 -23.56 -10.82
C ILE A 210 -11.08 -24.14 -10.31
N GLU A 211 -10.44 -24.96 -11.14
CA GLU A 211 -9.15 -25.55 -10.82
C GLU A 211 -8.02 -24.50 -10.92
N PHE A 212 -7.27 -24.34 -9.84
CA PHE A 212 -6.10 -23.46 -9.76
C PHE A 212 -4.84 -24.28 -9.46
N ASP A 213 -3.88 -24.20 -10.37
CA ASP A 213 -2.56 -24.79 -10.20
C ASP A 213 -1.65 -23.82 -9.43
N TYR A 214 -1.41 -24.16 -8.18
CA TYR A 214 -0.63 -23.32 -7.28
C TYR A 214 0.85 -23.25 -7.68
N GLU A 215 1.42 -24.28 -8.29
CA GLU A 215 2.85 -24.30 -8.65
C GLU A 215 3.11 -23.36 -9.84
N PHE A 216 2.21 -23.38 -10.82
CA PHE A 216 2.35 -22.62 -12.06
C PHE A 216 1.57 -21.30 -12.09
N ASN A 217 0.85 -20.95 -11.01
CA ASN A 217 -0.04 -19.78 -10.95
C ASN A 217 -1.08 -19.79 -12.08
N GLU A 218 -1.63 -20.96 -12.41
CA GLU A 218 -2.47 -21.14 -13.60
C GLU A 218 -3.90 -21.48 -13.22
N VAL A 219 -4.86 -20.78 -13.83
CA VAL A 219 -6.27 -21.14 -13.77
C VAL A 219 -6.58 -22.06 -14.95
N LYS A 220 -6.91 -23.32 -14.67
CA LYS A 220 -7.12 -24.35 -15.70
C LYS A 220 -8.52 -24.26 -16.29
N ASN A 221 -8.62 -24.50 -17.61
CA ASN A 221 -9.88 -24.62 -18.35
C ASN A 221 -10.81 -23.40 -18.20
N GLU A 222 -10.25 -22.21 -18.03
CA GLU A 222 -11.01 -21.00 -17.76
C GLU A 222 -10.48 -19.82 -18.59
N THR A 223 -11.35 -18.85 -18.89
CA THR A 223 -10.94 -17.56 -19.47
C THR A 223 -11.11 -16.43 -18.45
N LEU A 224 -10.40 -15.32 -18.63
CA LEU A 224 -10.58 -14.16 -17.74
C LEU A 224 -12.04 -13.67 -17.75
N ASP A 225 -12.68 -13.69 -18.91
CA ASP A 225 -14.08 -13.26 -19.06
C ASP A 225 -15.03 -14.14 -18.23
N SER A 226 -14.93 -15.46 -18.40
CA SER A 226 -15.79 -16.43 -17.69
C SER A 226 -15.49 -16.49 -16.19
N LEU A 227 -14.21 -16.37 -15.77
CA LEU A 227 -13.84 -16.18 -14.36
C LEU A 227 -14.58 -14.98 -13.75
N CYS A 228 -14.49 -13.81 -14.42
CA CYS A 228 -15.14 -12.60 -13.96
C CYS A 228 -16.67 -12.77 -13.90
N GLU A 229 -17.29 -13.34 -14.94
CA GLU A 229 -18.74 -13.60 -14.98
C GLU A 229 -19.20 -14.49 -13.81
N LYS A 230 -18.47 -15.58 -13.55
CA LYS A 230 -18.79 -16.50 -12.44
C LYS A 230 -18.67 -15.79 -11.10
N PHE A 231 -17.63 -14.99 -10.88
CA PHE A 231 -17.44 -14.29 -9.62
C PHE A 231 -18.51 -13.22 -9.37
N LEU A 232 -18.74 -12.34 -10.35
CA LEU A 232 -19.66 -11.21 -10.22
C LEU A 232 -21.13 -11.66 -10.09
N ASN A 233 -21.46 -12.85 -10.56
CA ASN A 233 -22.78 -13.48 -10.42
C ASN A 233 -22.90 -14.46 -9.25
N SER A 234 -21.85 -14.62 -8.43
CA SER A 234 -21.85 -15.51 -7.27
C SER A 234 -21.73 -14.73 -5.96
N PRO A 235 -22.86 -14.22 -5.40
CA PRO A 235 -22.87 -13.65 -4.05
C PRO A 235 -22.29 -14.61 -3.02
N LYS A 236 -22.44 -15.93 -3.19
CA LYS A 236 -21.85 -16.92 -2.30
C LYS A 236 -20.32 -16.85 -2.31
N ALA A 237 -19.68 -16.88 -3.48
CA ALA A 237 -18.22 -16.82 -3.58
C ALA A 237 -17.69 -15.43 -3.16
N MET A 238 -18.43 -14.38 -3.48
CA MET A 238 -18.08 -13.02 -3.07
C MET A 238 -18.23 -12.81 -1.57
N LEU A 239 -19.20 -13.44 -0.92
CA LEU A 239 -19.46 -13.33 0.52
C LEU A 239 -18.72 -14.40 1.36
N ASP A 240 -17.93 -15.25 0.72
CA ASP A 240 -17.11 -16.27 1.38
C ASP A 240 -15.94 -15.64 2.14
N GLY A 241 -15.93 -15.83 3.46
CA GLY A 241 -14.88 -15.32 4.36
C GLY A 241 -13.48 -15.85 4.05
N THR A 242 -13.31 -16.92 3.28
CA THR A 242 -11.99 -17.43 2.85
C THR A 242 -11.37 -16.60 1.74
N VAL A 243 -12.17 -15.79 1.03
CA VAL A 243 -11.71 -14.85 -0.02
C VAL A 243 -11.23 -13.52 0.61
N ILE A 244 -11.25 -13.41 1.95
CA ILE A 244 -10.85 -12.20 2.70
C ILE A 244 -9.48 -11.66 2.29
N HIS A 245 -8.50 -12.55 2.11
CA HIS A 245 -7.12 -12.22 1.75
C HIS A 245 -6.94 -11.76 0.29
N LEU A 246 -8.02 -11.60 -0.47
CA LEU A 246 -7.98 -11.03 -1.82
C LEU A 246 -8.88 -9.81 -1.95
N PHE A 247 -10.11 -9.87 -1.44
CA PHE A 247 -11.17 -8.93 -1.81
C PHE A 247 -11.78 -8.14 -0.65
N TYR A 248 -11.58 -8.53 0.61
CA TYR A 248 -12.32 -7.90 1.71
C TYR A 248 -11.56 -6.80 2.40
N ASP A 249 -10.37 -7.10 2.85
CA ASP A 249 -9.63 -6.09 3.54
C ASP A 249 -8.83 -5.24 2.56
N ARG A 250 -8.76 -3.96 2.92
CA ARG A 250 -8.04 -2.94 2.19
C ARG A 250 -6.59 -3.36 1.92
N ALA A 251 -5.90 -3.95 2.91
CA ALA A 251 -4.48 -4.22 2.84
C ALA A 251 -4.14 -5.28 1.78
N HIS A 252 -5.00 -6.29 1.62
CA HIS A 252 -4.87 -7.30 0.60
C HIS A 252 -5.24 -6.80 -0.79
N ILE A 253 -6.23 -5.91 -0.93
CA ILE A 253 -6.49 -5.24 -2.21
C ILE A 253 -5.28 -4.39 -2.60
N GLU A 254 -4.74 -3.57 -1.68
CA GLU A 254 -3.51 -2.81 -1.91
C GLU A 254 -2.35 -3.74 -2.31
N ALA A 255 -2.15 -4.87 -1.62
CA ALA A 255 -1.13 -5.86 -1.97
C ALA A 255 -1.36 -6.51 -3.33
N ALA A 256 -2.61 -6.79 -3.70
CA ALA A 256 -2.97 -7.37 -4.99
C ALA A 256 -2.67 -6.40 -6.14
N LEU A 257 -3.04 -5.13 -5.98
CA LEU A 257 -2.81 -4.10 -6.99
C LEU A 257 -1.33 -3.66 -7.06
N GLU A 258 -0.59 -3.72 -5.94
CA GLU A 258 0.82 -3.36 -5.89
C GLU A 258 1.73 -4.38 -6.59
N GLN A 259 1.46 -5.66 -6.39
CA GLN A 259 2.38 -6.73 -6.77
C GLN A 259 2.42 -7.02 -8.29
N GLU A 260 3.54 -7.59 -8.73
CA GLU A 260 3.80 -7.95 -10.14
C GLU A 260 3.57 -9.44 -10.42
N THR A 261 2.87 -10.14 -9.52
CA THR A 261 2.57 -11.57 -9.69
C THR A 261 1.75 -11.78 -10.95
N VAL A 262 2.24 -12.68 -11.81
CA VAL A 262 1.58 -13.08 -13.04
C VAL A 262 0.82 -14.38 -12.80
N LEU A 263 -0.44 -14.39 -13.23
CA LEU A 263 -1.35 -15.53 -13.27
C LEU A 263 -1.65 -15.85 -14.74
N THR A 264 -1.58 -17.13 -15.11
CA THR A 264 -1.95 -17.56 -16.46
C THR A 264 -3.41 -18.04 -16.46
N ILE A 265 -4.26 -17.42 -17.28
CA ILE A 265 -5.69 -17.74 -17.39
C ILE A 265 -6.00 -17.94 -18.87
N GLY A 266 -6.40 -19.16 -19.25
CA GLY A 266 -6.68 -19.48 -20.65
C GLY A 266 -5.44 -19.35 -21.56
N GLY A 267 -4.24 -19.56 -21.01
CA GLY A 267 -2.96 -19.41 -21.73
C GLY A 267 -2.49 -17.97 -21.92
N ILE A 268 -3.14 -16.99 -21.29
CA ILE A 268 -2.77 -15.58 -21.32
C ILE A 268 -2.35 -15.13 -19.92
N ASP A 269 -1.28 -14.36 -19.85
CA ASP A 269 -0.71 -13.84 -18.60
C ASP A 269 -1.41 -12.54 -18.17
N TYR A 270 -1.84 -12.50 -16.92
CA TYR A 270 -2.50 -11.37 -16.28
C TYR A 270 -1.90 -11.08 -14.91
N LYS A 271 -1.90 -9.81 -14.50
CA LYS A 271 -1.67 -9.43 -13.10
C LYS A 271 -3.02 -9.35 -12.36
N TYR A 272 -2.98 -9.38 -11.03
CA TYR A 272 -4.18 -9.12 -10.23
C TYR A 272 -4.87 -7.80 -10.59
N GLN A 273 -4.09 -6.76 -10.88
CA GLN A 273 -4.59 -5.47 -11.35
C GLN A 273 -5.43 -5.61 -12.62
N ASP A 274 -5.03 -6.45 -13.57
CA ASP A 274 -5.76 -6.68 -14.82
C ASP A 274 -7.08 -7.42 -14.56
N ILE A 275 -7.06 -8.37 -13.62
CA ILE A 275 -8.25 -9.13 -13.21
C ILE A 275 -9.27 -8.20 -12.55
N PHE A 276 -8.85 -7.38 -11.56
CA PHE A 276 -9.73 -6.40 -10.93
C PHE A 276 -10.27 -5.37 -11.92
N ARG A 277 -9.42 -4.90 -12.85
CA ARG A 277 -9.84 -3.98 -13.91
C ARG A 277 -10.92 -4.58 -14.79
N ALA A 278 -10.77 -5.85 -15.19
CA ALA A 278 -11.77 -6.55 -15.98
C ALA A 278 -13.12 -6.66 -15.24
N MET A 279 -13.09 -6.98 -13.93
CA MET A 279 -14.29 -7.05 -13.09
C MET A 279 -14.97 -5.67 -12.96
N VAL A 280 -14.20 -4.62 -12.66
CA VAL A 280 -14.71 -3.24 -12.55
C VAL A 280 -15.35 -2.77 -13.85
N ASN A 281 -14.68 -2.98 -14.98
CA ASN A 281 -15.20 -2.58 -16.29
C ASN A 281 -16.49 -3.33 -16.65
N LYS A 282 -16.60 -4.61 -16.29
CA LYS A 282 -17.84 -5.37 -16.46
C LYS A 282 -18.99 -4.76 -15.67
N ILE A 283 -18.80 -4.53 -14.37
CA ILE A 283 -19.82 -3.90 -13.51
C ILE A 283 -20.27 -2.55 -14.07
N ALA A 284 -19.32 -1.73 -14.54
CA ALA A 284 -19.62 -0.40 -15.05
C ALA A 284 -20.30 -0.40 -16.42
N ALA A 285 -19.92 -1.31 -17.33
CA ALA A 285 -20.44 -1.34 -18.68
C ALA A 285 -21.86 -1.94 -18.79
N ASN A 286 -22.18 -2.95 -17.98
CA ASN A 286 -23.48 -3.64 -18.03
C ASN A 286 -24.00 -3.90 -16.62
N SER A 287 -24.21 -2.82 -15.86
CA SER A 287 -24.47 -2.95 -14.42
C SER A 287 -25.67 -3.87 -14.14
N GLU A 288 -26.74 -3.79 -14.92
CA GLU A 288 -27.97 -4.59 -14.80
C GLU A 288 -27.75 -6.11 -14.88
N ASN A 289 -26.64 -6.57 -15.48
CA ASN A 289 -26.34 -7.99 -15.62
C ASN A 289 -25.69 -8.61 -14.37
N TYR A 290 -25.28 -7.80 -13.40
CA TYR A 290 -24.56 -8.27 -12.22
C TYR A 290 -25.35 -8.06 -10.95
N SER A 291 -25.12 -8.97 -9.99
CA SER A 291 -25.80 -8.95 -8.70
C SER A 291 -25.62 -7.62 -7.96
N MET A 292 -26.63 -7.20 -7.19
CA MET A 292 -26.51 -5.99 -6.38
C MET A 292 -25.41 -6.09 -5.34
N CYS A 293 -25.22 -7.29 -4.76
CA CYS A 293 -24.08 -7.61 -3.90
C CYS A 293 -22.75 -7.26 -4.58
N ALA A 294 -22.55 -7.62 -5.86
CA ALA A 294 -21.31 -7.30 -6.57
C ALA A 294 -21.07 -5.80 -6.66
N LYS A 295 -22.09 -5.02 -7.03
CA LYS A 295 -21.96 -3.56 -7.13
C LYS A 295 -21.64 -2.95 -5.79
N GLU A 296 -22.43 -3.31 -4.77
CA GLU A 296 -22.31 -2.81 -3.40
C GLU A 296 -20.91 -3.13 -2.81
N GLN A 297 -20.42 -4.36 -2.98
CA GLN A 297 -19.11 -4.75 -2.47
C GLN A 297 -17.97 -4.08 -3.24
N PHE A 298 -17.99 -4.04 -4.57
CA PHE A 298 -16.93 -3.36 -5.32
C PHE A 298 -16.87 -1.86 -4.99
N ASP A 299 -18.03 -1.20 -4.95
CA ASP A 299 -18.11 0.22 -4.59
C ASP A 299 -17.54 0.47 -3.18
N LEU A 300 -18.01 -0.28 -2.19
CA LEU A 300 -17.56 -0.20 -0.80
C LEU A 300 -16.04 -0.42 -0.66
N ARG A 301 -15.52 -1.51 -1.22
CA ARG A 301 -14.13 -1.92 -0.99
C ARG A 301 -13.15 -0.96 -1.66
N PHE A 302 -13.44 -0.53 -2.88
CA PHE A 302 -12.58 0.45 -3.55
C PHE A 302 -12.72 1.85 -2.96
N ASP A 303 -13.87 2.22 -2.43
CA ASP A 303 -14.01 3.47 -1.67
C ASP A 303 -13.15 3.47 -0.39
N LEU A 304 -13.17 2.38 0.38
CA LEU A 304 -12.30 2.22 1.55
C LEU A 304 -10.81 2.31 1.20
N VAL A 305 -10.38 1.68 0.11
CA VAL A 305 -9.00 1.76 -0.37
C VAL A 305 -8.64 3.18 -0.80
N ALA A 306 -9.51 3.84 -1.58
CA ALA A 306 -9.27 5.20 -2.05
C ALA A 306 -9.14 6.21 -0.89
N ARG A 307 -10.06 6.18 0.08
CA ARG A 307 -10.03 7.06 1.25
C ARG A 307 -8.77 6.89 2.08
N ASP A 308 -8.38 5.64 2.33
CA ASP A 308 -7.20 5.36 3.13
C ASP A 308 -5.91 5.78 2.42
N LEU A 309 -5.80 5.52 1.12
CA LEU A 309 -4.67 5.97 0.30
C LEU A 309 -4.55 7.50 0.32
N GLU A 310 -5.66 8.24 0.20
CA GLU A 310 -5.63 9.71 0.27
C GLU A 310 -5.26 10.18 1.68
N LYS A 311 -5.77 9.54 2.73
CA LYS A 311 -5.42 9.84 4.13
C LYS A 311 -3.92 9.67 4.41
N ARG A 312 -3.31 8.60 3.88
CA ARG A 312 -1.89 8.29 4.06
C ARG A 312 -0.99 8.86 2.96
N LYS A 313 -1.51 9.61 2.00
CA LYS A 313 -0.77 10.08 0.81
C LYS A 313 0.57 10.74 1.12
N LYS A 314 0.61 11.59 2.16
CA LYS A 314 1.84 12.26 2.62
C LYS A 314 2.93 11.28 3.06
N GLU A 315 2.54 10.12 3.56
CA GLU A 315 3.46 9.08 4.00
C GLU A 315 4.22 8.44 2.84
N PHE A 316 3.68 8.55 1.62
CA PHE A 316 4.24 7.98 0.41
C PHE A 316 4.94 8.99 -0.49
N GLU A 317 5.05 10.24 -0.05
CA GLU A 317 5.85 11.21 -0.77
C GLU A 317 7.28 10.66 -0.94
N PRO A 318 7.83 10.74 -2.15
CA PRO A 318 9.15 10.20 -2.45
C PRO A 318 10.20 10.93 -1.59
N ASP A 319 11.18 10.17 -1.10
CA ASP A 319 12.37 10.79 -0.50
C ASP A 319 13.14 11.46 -1.65
N LEU A 320 12.94 12.76 -1.84
CA LEU A 320 13.52 13.48 -2.98
C LEU A 320 15.03 13.64 -2.80
N PHE A 321 15.78 12.71 -3.38
CA PHE A 321 17.24 12.82 -3.49
C PHE A 321 17.61 13.85 -4.57
N LYS A 322 18.10 15.02 -4.14
CA LYS A 322 18.66 16.01 -5.06
C LYS A 322 20.05 15.59 -5.50
N ILE A 323 20.16 15.08 -6.73
CA ILE A 323 21.46 14.88 -7.39
C ILE A 323 22.07 16.25 -7.69
N ARG A 324 23.22 16.55 -7.07
CA ARG A 324 23.95 17.81 -7.30
C ARG A 324 24.28 17.97 -8.78
N SER A 325 24.03 19.15 -9.36
CA SER A 325 24.35 19.45 -10.77
C SER A 325 25.80 19.16 -11.12
N GLU A 326 26.71 19.43 -10.18
CA GLU A 326 28.14 19.15 -10.31
C GLU A 326 28.42 17.64 -10.51
N ALA A 327 27.75 16.76 -9.76
CA ALA A 327 27.91 15.31 -9.93
C ALA A 327 27.41 14.85 -11.31
N LYS A 328 26.31 15.44 -11.81
CA LYS A 328 25.81 15.16 -13.17
C LYS A 328 26.82 15.59 -14.23
N TYR A 329 27.42 16.77 -14.07
CA TYR A 329 28.43 17.29 -14.99
C TYR A 329 29.70 16.44 -14.98
N GLN A 330 30.21 16.08 -13.80
CA GLN A 330 31.40 15.24 -13.67
C GLN A 330 31.22 13.88 -14.34
N PHE A 331 30.06 13.25 -14.17
CA PHE A 331 29.77 11.98 -14.83
C PHE A 331 29.69 12.13 -16.36
N LEU A 332 29.16 13.24 -16.87
CA LEU A 332 29.16 13.56 -18.30
C LEU A 332 30.58 13.74 -18.86
N VAL A 333 31.47 14.40 -18.12
CA VAL A 333 32.88 14.55 -18.50
C VAL A 333 33.54 13.18 -18.63
N LEU A 334 33.28 12.26 -17.70
CA LEU A 334 33.80 10.90 -17.76
C LEU A 334 33.26 10.13 -18.99
N LEU A 335 31.98 10.26 -19.32
CA LEU A 335 31.43 9.67 -20.56
C LEU A 335 32.12 10.21 -21.81
N SER A 336 32.31 11.52 -21.89
CA SER A 336 33.00 12.16 -23.03
C SER A 336 34.46 11.70 -23.16
N GLU A 337 35.15 11.45 -22.02
CA GLU A 337 36.49 10.89 -22.03
C GLU A 337 36.53 9.46 -22.60
N ILE A 338 35.54 8.61 -22.26
CA ILE A 338 35.43 7.24 -22.84
C ILE A 338 35.23 7.33 -24.36
N GLU A 339 34.32 8.19 -24.82
CA GLU A 339 34.04 8.38 -26.24
C GLU A 339 35.29 8.85 -27.00
N THR A 340 36.05 9.79 -26.43
CA THR A 340 37.30 10.29 -27.00
C THR A 340 38.36 9.19 -27.09
N LYS A 341 38.50 8.36 -26.04
CA LYS A 341 39.41 7.22 -26.04
C LYS A 341 39.00 6.15 -27.06
N ALA A 342 37.71 5.86 -27.20
CA ALA A 342 37.19 4.94 -28.21
C ALA A 342 37.55 5.39 -29.64
N LYS A 343 37.36 6.69 -29.95
CA LYS A 343 37.77 7.29 -31.23
C LYS A 343 39.28 7.17 -31.46
N THR A 344 40.09 7.41 -30.42
CA THR A 344 41.55 7.29 -30.49
C THR A 344 41.99 5.86 -30.79
N PHE A 345 41.39 4.85 -30.14
CA PHE A 345 41.65 3.44 -30.44
C PHE A 345 41.33 3.09 -31.89
N LYS A 346 40.21 3.60 -32.42
CA LYS A 346 39.81 3.41 -33.82
C LYS A 346 40.85 3.99 -34.79
N ILE A 347 41.34 5.20 -34.52
CA ILE A 347 42.38 5.87 -35.32
C ILE A 347 43.69 5.07 -35.30
N ASN A 348 44.04 4.51 -34.15
CA ASN A 348 45.28 3.75 -33.95
C ASN A 348 45.18 2.27 -34.40
N GLY A 349 44.09 1.86 -35.05
CA GLY A 349 43.91 0.47 -35.51
C GLY A 349 43.67 -0.55 -34.39
N GLN A 350 43.31 -0.11 -33.19
CA GLN A 350 43.05 -0.97 -32.02
C GLN A 350 41.54 -1.29 -31.94
N SER A 351 41.05 -2.10 -32.87
CA SER A 351 39.61 -2.37 -33.06
C SER A 351 38.92 -2.93 -31.81
N GLU A 352 39.50 -3.93 -31.16
CA GLU A 352 38.93 -4.57 -29.96
C GLU A 352 38.78 -3.57 -28.79
N ALA A 353 39.79 -2.73 -28.57
CA ALA A 353 39.75 -1.70 -27.54
C ALA A 353 38.74 -0.58 -27.88
N ALA A 354 38.62 -0.22 -29.16
CA ALA A 354 37.64 0.76 -29.62
C ALA A 354 36.21 0.26 -29.40
N GLU A 355 35.95 -1.01 -29.69
CA GLU A 355 34.66 -1.67 -29.47
C GLU A 355 34.33 -1.73 -27.98
N ALA A 356 35.23 -2.26 -27.15
CA ALA A 356 35.03 -2.35 -25.71
C ALA A 356 34.76 -0.98 -25.05
N ALA A 357 35.48 0.07 -25.46
CA ALA A 357 35.24 1.43 -24.97
C ALA A 357 33.91 2.02 -25.47
N SER A 358 33.51 1.75 -26.71
CA SER A 358 32.23 2.21 -27.26
C SER A 358 31.05 1.54 -26.55
N THR A 359 31.13 0.23 -26.32
CA THR A 359 30.11 -0.54 -25.57
C THR A 359 30.00 -0.03 -24.14
N LEU A 360 31.13 0.18 -23.45
CA LEU A 360 31.16 0.76 -22.12
C LEU A 360 30.46 2.14 -22.08
N HIS A 361 30.79 3.02 -23.04
CA HIS A 361 30.14 4.33 -23.15
C HIS A 361 28.62 4.20 -23.31
N ALA A 362 28.16 3.37 -24.24
CA ALA A 362 26.74 3.19 -24.52
C ALA A 362 25.97 2.65 -23.31
N GLN A 363 26.49 1.62 -22.64
CA GLN A 363 25.87 1.03 -21.45
C GLN A 363 25.81 2.04 -20.29
N LEU A 364 26.88 2.78 -20.02
CA LEU A 364 26.91 3.81 -18.96
C LEU A 364 25.99 4.98 -19.27
N ALA A 365 25.93 5.43 -20.52
CA ALA A 365 25.02 6.50 -20.97
C ALA A 365 23.56 6.08 -20.82
N ALA A 366 23.22 4.84 -21.19
CA ALA A 366 21.89 4.27 -21.01
C ALA A 366 21.51 4.17 -19.52
N ALA A 367 22.40 3.64 -18.68
CA ALA A 367 22.19 3.53 -17.24
C ALA A 367 21.97 4.92 -16.59
N ARG A 368 22.81 5.90 -16.94
CA ARG A 368 22.67 7.29 -16.50
C ARG A 368 21.33 7.88 -16.94
N SER A 369 20.97 7.73 -18.21
CA SER A 369 19.72 8.25 -18.76
C SER A 369 18.53 7.69 -18.00
N LYS A 370 18.50 6.36 -17.79
CA LYS A 370 17.45 5.68 -17.02
C LYS A 370 17.36 6.20 -15.58
N TYR A 371 18.50 6.43 -14.92
CA TYR A 371 18.53 6.92 -13.53
C TYR A 371 18.11 8.39 -13.42
N LEU A 372 18.62 9.26 -14.29
CA LEU A 372 18.38 10.71 -14.21
C LEU A 372 17.01 11.13 -14.75
N ASN A 373 16.40 10.32 -15.62
CA ASN A 373 15.08 10.56 -16.19
C ASN A 373 13.98 9.77 -15.45
N ALA A 374 14.31 9.06 -14.38
CA ALA A 374 13.31 8.46 -13.51
C ALA A 374 12.43 9.56 -12.90
N GLN A 375 11.13 9.31 -12.78
CA GLN A 375 10.18 10.24 -12.15
C GLN A 375 10.64 10.65 -10.74
N TYR A 376 11.19 9.69 -9.99
CA TYR A 376 11.82 9.92 -8.70
C TYR A 376 13.23 9.34 -8.66
N VAL A 377 14.17 10.13 -8.16
CA VAL A 377 15.50 9.62 -7.78
C VAL A 377 15.32 8.95 -6.43
N THR A 378 15.43 7.61 -6.38
CA THR A 378 15.25 6.81 -5.17
C THR A 378 16.49 5.96 -4.88
N GLN A 379 16.53 5.37 -3.68
CA GLN A 379 17.57 4.43 -3.29
C GLN A 379 17.66 3.24 -4.24
N LYS A 380 16.53 2.60 -4.53
CA LYS A 380 16.45 1.47 -5.46
C LYS A 380 16.93 1.84 -6.85
N ASN A 381 16.50 3.00 -7.39
CA ASN A 381 16.95 3.46 -8.71
C ASN A 381 18.46 3.71 -8.73
N TYR A 382 19.04 4.18 -7.63
CA TYR A 382 20.48 4.31 -7.49
C TYR A 382 21.20 2.95 -7.44
N THR A 383 20.67 1.97 -6.69
CA THR A 383 21.22 0.62 -6.65
C THR A 383 21.25 -0.01 -8.05
N ILE A 384 20.14 0.08 -8.79
CA ILE A 384 20.04 -0.43 -10.17
C ILE A 384 21.06 0.27 -11.09
N PHE A 385 21.17 1.59 -10.98
CA PHE A 385 22.17 2.39 -11.72
C PHE A 385 23.59 1.92 -11.42
N LYS A 386 23.94 1.81 -10.14
CA LYS A 386 25.25 1.39 -9.65
C LYS A 386 25.61 -0.02 -10.12
N GLU A 387 24.67 -0.96 -10.03
CA GLU A 387 24.86 -2.34 -10.51
C GLU A 387 25.04 -2.42 -12.03
N SER A 388 24.22 -1.67 -12.78
CA SER A 388 24.31 -1.61 -14.25
C SER A 388 25.66 -1.06 -14.69
N CYS A 389 26.12 0.04 -14.07
CA CYS A 389 27.45 0.58 -14.34
C CYS A 389 28.58 -0.36 -13.88
N GLY A 390 28.41 -1.02 -12.73
CA GLY A 390 29.37 -2.00 -12.23
C GLY A 390 29.57 -3.17 -13.19
N ARG A 391 28.47 -3.72 -13.74
CA ARG A 391 28.51 -4.78 -14.75
C ARG A 391 29.21 -4.33 -16.03
N ALA A 392 28.83 -3.17 -16.56
CA ALA A 392 29.45 -2.58 -17.76
C ALA A 392 30.98 -2.41 -17.59
N ILE A 393 31.42 -1.92 -16.42
CA ILE A 393 32.84 -1.80 -16.09
C ILE A 393 33.53 -3.17 -16.05
N LEU A 394 32.90 -4.17 -15.41
CA LEU A 394 33.47 -5.52 -15.31
C LEU A 394 33.63 -6.17 -16.69
N GLU A 395 32.65 -6.01 -17.58
CA GLU A 395 32.69 -6.51 -18.96
C GLU A 395 33.82 -5.85 -19.78
N ALA A 396 34.01 -4.54 -19.65
CA ALA A 396 35.02 -3.80 -20.42
C ALA A 396 36.45 -3.93 -19.85
N THR A 397 36.59 -4.30 -18.57
CA THR A 397 37.87 -4.33 -17.85
C THR A 397 38.93 -5.25 -18.48
N PRO A 398 38.64 -6.50 -18.91
CA PRO A 398 39.64 -7.42 -19.45
C PRO A 398 40.42 -6.88 -20.65
N VAL A 399 39.75 -6.12 -21.51
CA VAL A 399 40.32 -5.49 -22.70
C VAL A 399 40.99 -4.17 -22.33
N LEU A 400 40.24 -3.24 -21.74
CA LEU A 400 40.69 -1.86 -21.59
C LEU A 400 41.83 -1.69 -20.58
N LYS A 401 41.93 -2.56 -19.55
CA LYS A 401 43.00 -2.48 -18.53
C LYS A 401 44.41 -2.72 -19.09
N GLN A 402 44.51 -3.31 -20.28
CA GLN A 402 45.79 -3.56 -20.97
C GLN A 402 46.37 -2.28 -21.58
N HIS A 403 45.54 -1.23 -21.73
CA HIS A 403 45.94 0.04 -22.31
C HIS A 403 46.29 1.08 -21.23
N ARG A 404 47.29 1.91 -21.51
CA ARG A 404 47.82 2.91 -20.56
C ARG A 404 46.73 3.88 -20.09
N GLY A 405 46.66 4.10 -18.78
CA GLY A 405 45.77 5.10 -18.15
C GLY A 405 44.35 4.62 -17.83
N TRP A 406 43.94 3.44 -18.29
CA TRP A 406 42.58 2.93 -18.03
C TRP A 406 42.34 2.47 -16.60
N LYS A 407 43.37 2.01 -15.88
CA LYS A 407 43.26 1.64 -14.46
C LYS A 407 42.85 2.84 -13.60
N ASP A 408 43.53 3.97 -13.79
CA ASP A 408 43.20 5.22 -13.10
C ASP A 408 41.84 5.75 -13.54
N PHE A 409 41.51 5.61 -14.84
CA PHE A 409 40.21 6.02 -15.36
C PHE A 409 39.05 5.24 -14.71
N PHE A 410 39.15 3.91 -14.59
CA PHE A 410 38.11 3.12 -13.91
C PHE A 410 37.93 3.55 -12.46
N ALA A 411 38.99 3.91 -11.74
CA ALA A 411 38.87 4.45 -10.38
C ALA A 411 38.09 5.78 -10.35
N LYS A 412 38.36 6.70 -11.29
CA LYS A 412 37.59 7.95 -11.43
C LYS A 412 36.13 7.68 -11.77
N LEU A 413 35.89 6.72 -12.66
CA LEU A 413 34.54 6.35 -13.08
C LEU A 413 33.72 5.78 -11.92
N ILE A 414 34.29 4.85 -11.15
CA ILE A 414 33.66 4.31 -9.94
C ILE A 414 33.34 5.42 -8.95
N LEU A 415 34.27 6.36 -8.73
CA LEU A 415 34.03 7.52 -7.87
C LEU A 415 32.88 8.39 -8.41
N GLY A 416 32.84 8.63 -9.72
CA GLY A 416 31.76 9.35 -10.39
C GLY A 416 30.38 8.71 -10.16
N ILE A 417 30.28 7.38 -10.29
CA ILE A 417 29.06 6.60 -10.03
C ILE A 417 28.59 6.78 -8.58
N VAL A 418 29.53 6.74 -7.63
CA VAL A 418 29.25 6.91 -6.20
C VAL A 418 28.73 8.32 -5.91
N THR A 419 29.41 9.34 -6.44
CA THR A 419 29.02 10.74 -6.22
C THR A 419 27.66 11.09 -6.82
N LEU A 420 27.21 10.34 -7.83
CA LEU A 420 25.87 10.51 -8.42
C LEU A 420 24.75 10.05 -7.46
N GLY A 421 25.03 9.15 -6.52
CA GLY A 421 24.07 8.47 -5.65
C GLY A 421 23.66 9.16 -4.36
N THR A 422 23.89 10.47 -4.22
CA THR A 422 23.60 11.23 -2.99
C THR A 422 24.30 10.73 -1.72
N VAL A 423 25.63 10.89 -1.67
CA VAL A 423 26.35 10.93 -0.39
C VAL A 423 26.33 12.37 0.12
N PRO A 424 25.80 12.68 1.31
CA PRO A 424 26.17 13.91 1.99
C PRO A 424 27.67 13.80 2.31
N THR A 425 28.46 14.60 1.60
CA THR A 425 29.80 15.11 1.94
C THR A 425 30.29 14.85 3.39
N ALA A 426 30.63 13.61 3.74
CA ALA A 426 31.15 13.30 5.07
C ALA A 426 32.32 12.32 5.10
N LEU A 427 32.59 11.53 4.05
CA LEU A 427 33.76 10.64 4.06
C LEU A 427 34.62 10.82 2.80
N ALA A 428 35.77 11.47 3.01
CA ALA A 428 37.04 11.34 2.27
C ALA A 428 37.27 12.05 0.91
N ILE A 429 36.37 12.87 0.37
CA ILE A 429 36.66 13.64 -0.87
C ILE A 429 36.75 15.16 -0.66
N LYS A 430 36.45 15.66 0.54
CA LYS A 430 36.41 17.12 0.81
C LYS A 430 37.79 17.79 0.69
N SER A 431 38.88 17.12 1.07
CA SER A 431 40.23 17.70 0.99
C SER A 431 40.85 17.69 -0.42
N LYS A 432 40.16 17.14 -1.44
CA LYS A 432 40.68 17.07 -2.83
C LYS A 432 39.81 17.75 -3.88
N ILE A 433 38.58 18.15 -3.55
CA ILE A 433 37.68 18.86 -4.47
C ILE A 433 37.89 20.39 -4.42
N GLU A 434 38.43 20.92 -3.32
CA GLU A 434 38.68 22.37 -3.14
C GLU A 434 39.77 22.95 -4.06
N THR A 435 40.53 22.13 -4.79
CA THR A 435 41.62 22.59 -5.69
C THR A 435 41.19 22.90 -7.13
N GLY A 436 39.90 22.87 -7.47
CA GLY A 436 39.38 23.42 -8.73
C GLY A 436 39.86 22.75 -10.03
N SER A 437 40.62 21.65 -9.92
CA SER A 437 41.15 20.87 -11.05
C SER A 437 40.94 19.39 -10.76
N PHE A 438 40.08 18.74 -11.54
CA PHE A 438 39.90 17.28 -11.55
C PHE A 438 41.02 16.56 -12.34
N SER A 439 42.23 17.13 -12.41
CA SER A 439 43.43 16.43 -12.89
C SER A 439 43.90 15.41 -11.84
N PHE A 440 43.07 14.41 -11.56
CA PHE A 440 43.45 13.28 -10.71
C PHE A 440 44.50 12.43 -11.44
N GLN A 441 45.78 12.65 -11.16
CA GLN A 441 46.75 11.55 -11.15
C GLN A 441 46.59 10.83 -9.82
N LEU A 442 45.64 9.90 -9.79
CA LEU A 442 45.17 9.33 -8.54
C LEU A 442 46.22 8.38 -7.92
N PHE A 443 47.17 7.80 -8.68
CA PHE A 443 48.07 6.79 -8.14
C PHE A 443 49.49 6.77 -8.75
N LYS A 444 50.51 6.94 -7.90
CA LYS A 444 51.84 6.32 -8.11
C LYS A 444 51.87 5.05 -7.25
N THR A 445 51.93 3.89 -7.91
CA THR A 445 52.12 2.50 -7.41
C THR A 445 50.96 1.80 -6.66
N ALA A 446 50.79 0.49 -6.97
CA ALA A 446 49.84 -0.52 -6.43
C ALA A 446 48.33 -0.36 -6.76
N SER A 447 48.00 0.03 -8.01
CA SER A 447 46.64 0.31 -8.50
C SER A 447 45.63 -0.86 -8.42
N GLN A 448 46.08 -2.12 -8.39
CA GLN A 448 45.17 -3.28 -8.41
C GLN A 448 44.49 -3.49 -7.06
N LYS A 449 45.26 -3.61 -5.96
CA LYS A 449 44.74 -3.73 -4.60
C LYS A 449 43.80 -2.58 -4.23
N GLN A 450 44.13 -1.37 -4.67
CA GLN A 450 43.33 -0.17 -4.37
C GLN A 450 42.03 -0.09 -5.17
N LEU A 451 42.01 -0.59 -6.42
CA LEU A 451 40.77 -0.74 -7.19
C LEU A 451 39.86 -1.78 -6.54
N ASP A 452 40.42 -2.88 -6.04
CA ASP A 452 39.68 -3.93 -5.36
C ASP A 452 39.14 -3.43 -4.00
N THR A 453 39.94 -2.71 -3.20
CA THR A 453 39.49 -2.03 -1.99
C THR A 453 38.45 -0.93 -2.26
N LEU A 454 38.59 -0.19 -3.36
CA LEU A 454 37.59 0.81 -3.75
C LEU A 454 36.28 0.12 -4.14
N LYS A 455 36.33 -1.00 -4.85
CA LYS A 455 35.13 -1.80 -5.17
C LYS A 455 34.44 -2.29 -3.89
N GLU A 456 35.19 -2.81 -2.93
CA GLU A 456 34.68 -3.26 -1.62
C GLU A 456 34.02 -2.10 -0.86
N LYS A 457 34.73 -0.98 -0.67
CA LYS A 457 34.19 0.20 0.03
C LYS A 457 33.01 0.83 -0.70
N VAL A 458 32.98 0.76 -2.03
CA VAL A 458 31.85 1.27 -2.81
C VAL A 458 30.63 0.38 -2.63
N GLN A 459 30.78 -0.94 -2.46
CA GLN A 459 29.65 -1.79 -2.10
C GLN A 459 29.05 -1.45 -0.73
N GLU A 460 29.86 -0.97 0.22
CA GLU A 460 29.43 -0.58 1.57
C GLU A 460 28.69 0.77 1.64
N LEU A 461 28.85 1.64 0.65
CA LEU A 461 28.20 2.97 0.64
C LEU A 461 26.69 2.88 0.36
N LYS A 462 25.90 3.29 1.36
CA LYS A 462 24.45 3.52 1.25
C LYS A 462 24.15 5.03 1.25
N PRO A 463 23.26 5.53 0.38
CA PRO A 463 22.67 6.86 0.47
C PRO A 463 21.90 7.03 1.78
N MET A 464 21.84 8.27 2.28
CA MET A 464 21.09 8.62 3.49
C MET A 464 19.97 9.60 3.15
N PRO A 465 18.74 9.38 3.66
CA PRO A 465 17.64 10.33 3.48
C PRO A 465 18.00 11.67 4.14
N MET A 466 17.50 12.77 3.58
CA MET A 466 17.65 14.09 4.20
C MET A 466 16.73 14.15 5.43
N SER A 467 17.29 14.51 6.58
CA SER A 467 16.55 14.86 7.80
C SER A 467 15.91 16.23 7.69
#